data_AF-X1CR42-F1
#
_entry.id   AF-X1CR42-F1
#
_cell.length_a   1.000
_cell.length_b   1.000
_cell.length_c   1.000
_cell.angle_alpha   90.00
_cell.angle_beta   90.00
_cell.angle_gamma   90.00
#
_symmetry.space_group_name_H-M   'P 1'
#
loop_
_entity.id
_entity.type
_entity.pdbx_description
1 polymer ?
#
loop_
_entity_poly.entity_id
_entity_poly.type
_entity_poly.pdbx_seq_one_letter_code
_entity_poly.pdbx_strand_id
1 'polypeptide(L)'
;TESTTTYSINNLGGDGYGYMWSIISEEAGLGNGFYHTGTGVHLLAVLPEKKLVLVHRVNTDRDFDISWNEIRQLMYMIAEATILD
;
A
#
# COMPACT_ATOMS: atom_id res chain seq x y z
N THR A 1 -8.56 2.54 -14.33
CA THR A 1 -9.52 3.21 -13.44
C THR A 1 -10.28 2.22 -12.59
N GLU A 2 -10.76 1.08 -13.12
CA GLU A 2 -11.47 0.08 -12.31
C GLU A 2 -10.67 -0.41 -11.09
N SER A 3 -9.38 -0.72 -11.26
CA SER A 3 -8.55 -1.22 -10.15
C SER A 3 -8.27 -0.22 -9.02
N THR A 4 -8.48 1.08 -9.26
CA THR A 4 -8.33 2.15 -8.25
C THR A 4 -9.69 2.69 -7.79
N THR A 5 -10.79 2.03 -8.16
CA THR A 5 -12.15 2.47 -7.82
C THR A 5 -12.62 1.79 -6.53
N THR A 6 -13.18 2.59 -5.62
CA THR A 6 -13.88 2.10 -4.43
C THR A 6 -15.28 1.62 -4.81
N TYR A 7 -15.60 0.36 -4.50
CA TYR A 7 -16.92 -0.24 -4.68
C TYR A 7 -17.63 -0.53 -3.35
N SER A 8 -16.88 -0.63 -2.25
CA SER A 8 -17.39 -0.77 -0.90
C SER A 8 -16.40 -0.19 0.12
N ILE A 9 -16.73 -0.22 1.40
CA ILE A 9 -15.83 0.20 2.47
C ILE A 9 -15.36 -1.04 3.24
N ASN A 10 -14.06 -1.12 3.53
CA ASN A 10 -13.49 -2.20 4.32
C ASN A 10 -13.76 -1.98 5.82
N ASN A 11 -14.30 -3.00 6.48
CA ASN A 11 -14.62 -2.97 7.91
C ASN A 11 -13.39 -3.03 8.84
N LEU A 12 -12.18 -3.29 8.32
CA LEU A 12 -10.95 -3.43 9.11
C LEU A 12 -10.19 -2.10 9.33
N GLY A 13 -10.50 -1.07 8.54
CA GLY A 13 -9.79 0.22 8.63
C GLY A 13 -10.53 1.40 8.00
N GLY A 14 -11.71 1.19 7.41
CA GLY A 14 -12.50 2.25 6.79
C GLY A 14 -12.03 2.64 5.38
N ASP A 15 -10.94 2.06 4.89
CA ASP A 15 -10.46 2.32 3.53
C ASP A 15 -11.49 1.86 2.48
N GLY A 16 -11.51 2.58 1.35
CA GLY A 16 -12.23 2.12 0.17
C GLY A 16 -11.74 0.72 -0.24
N TYR A 17 -12.64 -0.09 -0.77
CA TYR A 17 -12.36 -1.47 -1.15
C TYR A 17 -12.89 -1.75 -2.55
N GLY A 18 -12.08 -2.43 -3.36
CA GLY A 18 -12.39 -2.76 -4.74
C GLY A 18 -12.38 -4.26 -5.01
N TYR A 19 -11.77 -4.66 -6.13
CA TYR A 19 -11.64 -6.06 -6.56
C TYR A 19 -10.71 -6.88 -5.65
N MET A 20 -11.07 -6.99 -4.37
CA MET A 20 -10.35 -7.71 -3.31
C MET A 20 -9.09 -7.02 -2.77
N TRP A 21 -9.01 -5.70 -2.86
CA TRP A 21 -7.94 -4.89 -2.28
C TRP A 21 -8.47 -3.57 -1.72
N SER A 22 -7.71 -2.99 -0.79
CA SER A 22 -7.94 -1.64 -0.29
C SER A 22 -7.47 -0.61 -1.32
N ILE A 23 -8.14 0.54 -1.36
CA ILE A 23 -7.86 1.65 -2.27
C ILE A 23 -7.04 2.69 -1.53
N ILE A 24 -5.97 3.16 -2.17
CA ILE A 24 -5.20 4.33 -1.74
C ILE A 24 -5.86 5.54 -2.41
N SER A 25 -6.51 6.39 -1.62
CA SER A 25 -7.11 7.63 -2.11
C SER A 25 -6.04 8.66 -2.45
N GLU A 26 -6.35 9.60 -3.35
CA GLU A 26 -5.47 10.74 -3.64
C GLU A 26 -5.11 11.54 -2.38
N GLU A 27 -6.05 11.65 -1.43
CA GLU A 27 -5.87 12.33 -0.15
C GLU A 27 -4.74 11.73 0.71
N ALA A 28 -4.36 10.47 0.45
CA ALA A 28 -3.23 9.84 1.11
C ALA A 28 -1.88 10.43 0.67
N GLY A 29 -1.82 11.26 -0.37
CA GLY A 29 -0.59 11.92 -0.85
C GLY A 29 0.34 11.00 -1.65
N LEU A 30 -0.11 9.80 -2.02
CA LEU A 30 0.65 8.83 -2.82
C LEU A 30 0.16 8.72 -4.27
N GLY A 31 -0.87 9.49 -4.62
CA GLY A 31 -1.66 9.32 -5.85
C GLY A 31 -2.69 8.19 -5.70
N ASN A 32 -3.49 7.98 -6.74
CA ASN A 32 -4.44 6.86 -6.76
C ASN A 32 -3.70 5.53 -6.85
N GLY A 33 -4.10 4.58 -6.00
CA GLY A 33 -3.49 3.26 -5.97
C GLY A 33 -4.37 2.22 -5.30
N PHE A 34 -3.82 1.03 -5.17
CA PHE A 34 -4.47 -0.05 -4.42
C PHE A 34 -3.43 -0.92 -3.75
N TYR A 35 -3.83 -1.56 -2.65
CA TYR A 35 -2.95 -2.38 -1.87
C TYR A 35 -3.69 -3.52 -1.15
N HIS A 36 -2.94 -4.56 -0.81
CA HIS A 36 -3.40 -5.62 0.07
C HIS A 36 -2.32 -5.92 1.11
N THR A 37 -2.74 -6.21 2.34
CA THR A 37 -1.85 -6.57 3.44
C THR A 37 -2.02 -8.03 3.84
N GLY A 38 -0.94 -8.68 4.25
CA GLY A 38 -0.95 -10.04 4.78
C GLY A 38 -0.42 -10.13 6.20
N THR A 39 -0.32 -11.35 6.71
CA THR A 39 0.25 -11.66 8.03
C THR A 39 1.64 -11.04 8.20
N GLY A 40 1.91 -10.49 9.38
CA GLY A 40 3.20 -9.88 9.69
C GLY A 40 3.55 -8.72 8.76
N VAL A 41 2.57 -7.86 8.47
CA VAL A 41 2.71 -6.63 7.66
C VAL A 41 3.23 -6.83 6.24
N HIS A 42 3.02 -8.02 5.64
CA HIS A 42 3.24 -8.20 4.19
C HIS A 42 2.42 -7.17 3.43
N LEU A 43 2.99 -6.61 2.37
CA LEU A 43 2.35 -5.58 1.55
C LEU A 43 2.60 -5.84 0.07
N LEU A 44 1.54 -5.74 -0.72
CA LEU A 44 1.59 -5.46 -2.14
C LEU A 44 0.86 -4.15 -2.37
N ALA A 45 1.53 -3.14 -2.92
CA ALA A 45 0.92 -1.88 -3.32
C ALA A 45 1.27 -1.53 -4.77
N VAL A 46 0.30 -1.00 -5.50
CA VAL A 46 0.44 -0.57 -6.89
C VAL A 46 0.04 0.89 -6.98
N LEU A 47 0.96 1.72 -7.49
CA LEU A 47 0.78 3.15 -7.74
C LEU A 47 0.95 3.40 -9.25
N PRO A 48 -0.12 3.31 -10.06
CA PRO A 48 -0.04 3.36 -11.52
C PRO A 48 0.55 4.67 -12.05
N GLU A 49 0.18 5.81 -11.48
CA GLU A 49 0.65 7.14 -11.91
C GLU A 49 2.16 7.30 -11.73
N LYS A 50 2.72 6.71 -10.66
CA LYS A 50 4.16 6.67 -10.39
C LYS A 50 4.88 5.52 -11.11
N LYS A 51 4.17 4.67 -11.88
CA LYS A 51 4.68 3.45 -12.52
C LYS A 51 5.43 2.54 -11.53
N LEU A 52 4.91 2.44 -10.31
CA LEU A 52 5.58 1.78 -9.18
C LEU A 52 4.76 0.61 -8.65
N VAL A 53 5.44 -0.49 -8.35
CA VAL A 53 4.92 -1.62 -7.58
C VAL A 53 5.83 -1.83 -6.38
N LEU A 54 5.25 -1.87 -5.18
CA LEU A 54 5.94 -2.10 -3.92
C LEU A 54 5.53 -3.46 -3.38
N VAL A 55 6.52 -4.30 -3.11
CA VAL A 55 6.33 -5.59 -2.44
C VAL A 55 7.20 -5.64 -1.21
N HIS A 56 6.57 -5.77 -0.04
CA HIS A 56 7.26 -6.03 1.21
C HIS A 56 6.85 -7.41 1.74
N ARG A 57 7.85 -8.21 2.12
CA ARG A 57 7.63 -9.49 2.78
C ARG A 57 8.43 -9.58 4.06
N VAL A 58 7.83 -10.23 5.04
CA VAL A 58 8.44 -10.58 6.31
C VAL A 58 8.61 -12.09 6.40
N ASN A 59 9.70 -12.55 7.01
CA ASN A 59 9.84 -13.95 7.37
C ASN A 59 8.96 -14.22 8.60
N THR A 60 7.76 -14.76 8.37
CA THR A 60 6.78 -15.05 9.44
C THR A 60 7.07 -16.34 10.20
N ASP A 61 8.09 -17.11 9.82
CA ASP A 61 8.51 -18.33 10.53
C ASP A 61 9.45 -18.03 11.71
N ARG A 62 9.75 -16.75 11.95
CA ARG A 62 10.61 -16.25 13.03
C ARG A 62 10.03 -14.97 13.61
N ASP A 63 10.55 -14.56 14.77
CA ASP A 63 10.24 -13.25 15.33
C ASP A 63 10.69 -12.14 14.37
N PHE A 64 9.85 -11.13 14.23
CA PHE A 64 10.11 -9.92 13.45
C PHE A 64 9.68 -8.71 14.26
N ASP A 65 10.38 -7.59 14.05
CA ASP A 65 10.12 -6.32 14.73
C ASP A 65 9.97 -5.23 13.66
N ILE A 66 8.86 -5.32 12.93
CA ILE A 66 8.47 -4.30 11.96
C ILE A 66 6.98 -4.08 12.02
N SER A 67 6.59 -2.81 12.14
CA SER A 67 5.22 -2.37 12.32
C SER A 67 4.61 -1.84 11.03
N TRP A 68 3.28 -1.77 11.01
CA TRP A 68 2.55 -1.18 9.88
C TRP A 68 2.92 0.29 9.65
N ASN A 69 3.20 1.05 10.72
CA ASN A 69 3.58 2.45 10.61
C ASN A 69 4.95 2.61 9.91
N GLU A 70 5.91 1.74 10.22
CA GLU A 70 7.22 1.75 9.57
C GLU A 70 7.11 1.36 8.09
N ILE A 71 6.27 0.38 7.74
CA ILE A 71 5.99 0.03 6.35
C ILE A 71 5.32 1.19 5.59
N ARG A 72 4.35 1.87 6.21
CA ARG A 72 3.75 3.07 5.61
C ARG A 72 4.78 4.17 5.39
N GLN A 73 5.63 4.44 6.38
CA GLN A 73 6.70 5.44 6.24
C GLN A 73 7.65 5.09 5.10
N LEU A 74 8.07 3.83 4.98
CA LEU A 74 8.91 3.37 3.87
C LEU A 74 8.20 3.52 2.52
N MET A 75 6.90 3.22 2.44
CA MET A 75 6.11 3.43 1.23
C MET A 75 6.12 4.91 0.80
N TYR A 76 5.93 5.86 1.73
CA TYR A 76 6.06 7.29 1.42
C TYR A 76 7.47 7.65 0.94
N MET A 77 8.50 7.17 1.61
CA MET A 77 9.89 7.45 1.23
C MET A 77 10.20 6.96 -0.19
N ILE A 78 9.75 5.76 -0.56
CA ILE A 78 9.99 5.22 -1.91
C ILE A 78 9.14 5.95 -2.96
N ALA A 79 7.88 6.26 -2.66
CA ALA A 79 6.99 6.93 -3.59
C ALA A 79 7.44 8.38 -3.91
N GLU A 80 8.11 9.04 -2.96
CA GLU A 80 8.66 10.39 -3.12
C GLU A 80 10.12 10.42 -3.57
N ALA A 81 10.77 9.25 -3.70
CA ALA A 81 12.15 9.19 -4.14
C ALA A 81 12.28 9.64 -5.60
N THR A 82 13.15 10.62 -5.82
CA THR A 82 13.54 11.11 -7.15
C THR A 82 15.03 10.89 -7.35
N ILE A 83 15.45 10.68 -8.60
CA ILE A 83 16.86 10.71 -8.96
C ILE A 83 17.24 12.19 -9.11
N LEU A 84 18.27 12.63 -8.41
CA LEU A 84 18.85 13.95 -8.62
C LEU A 84 19.60 13.94 -9.96
N ASP A 85 19.21 14.82 -10.87
CA ASP A 85 19.89 15.05 -12.15
C ASP A 85 21.30 15.65 -11.96
#